data_AF-A0A3M6A779-F1
#
_entry.id   AF-A0A3M6A779-F1
#
_cell.length_a   1.000
_cell.length_b   1.000
_cell.length_c   1.000
_cell.angle_alpha   90.00
_cell.angle_beta   90.00
_cell.angle_gamma   90.00
#
_symmetry.space_group_name_H-M   'P 1'
#
loop_
_entity.id
_entity.type
_entity.pdbx_description
1 polymer ?
#
loop_
_entity_poly.entity_id
_entity_poly.type
_entity_poly.pdbx_seq_one_letter_code
_entity_poly.pdbx_strand_id
1 'polypeptide(L)' 'VKGFTLLAFDIPAGQAAAYYPEVNPLVPLESVGDGSSTPTSKFVAIRLERSAESARII' A
#
# COMPACT_ATOMS: atom_id res chain seq x y z
N VAL A 1 6.43 -1.24 2.94
CA VAL A 1 6.34 -2.66 2.49
C VAL A 1 7.19 -2.87 1.23
N LYS A 2 7.60 -4.09 0.86
CA LYS A 2 8.52 -4.35 -0.27
C LYS A 2 8.22 -5.70 -0.96
N GLY A 3 8.81 -5.92 -2.15
CA GLY A 3 8.70 -7.19 -2.88
C GLY A 3 7.45 -7.34 -3.75
N PHE A 4 6.87 -6.22 -4.20
CA PHE A 4 5.68 -6.21 -5.05
C PHE A 4 6.05 -6.13 -6.52
N THR A 5 5.23 -6.76 -7.36
CA THR A 5 5.22 -6.55 -8.81
C THR A 5 4.10 -5.57 -9.15
N LEU A 6 4.43 -4.52 -9.90
CA LEU A 6 3.42 -3.61 -10.43
C LEU A 6 2.84 -4.18 -11.72
N LEU A 7 1.51 -4.28 -11.76
CA LEU A 7 0.77 -4.69 -12.94
C LEU A 7 -0.05 -3.50 -13.43
N ALA A 8 0.00 -3.23 -14.73
CA ALA A 8 -0.87 -2.23 -15.33
C ALA A 8 -2.33 -2.72 -15.25
N PHE A 9 -3.21 -1.85 -14.79
CA PHE A 9 -4.64 -2.14 -14.67
C PHE A 9 -5.44 -0.90 -15.06
N ASP A 10 -6.66 -1.12 -15.54
CA ASP A 10 -7.59 -0.05 -15.88
C ASP A 10 -8.20 0.54 -14.59
N ILE A 11 -7.45 1.46 -13.96
CA ILE A 11 -7.86 2.25 -12.79
C ILE A 11 -7.54 3.74 -13.03
N PRO A 12 -8.16 4.67 -12.29
CA PRO A 12 -7.87 6.09 -12.42
C PRO A 12 -6.37 6.41 -12.26
N ALA A 13 -5.89 7.33 -13.09
CA ALA A 13 -4.49 7.76 -13.06
C ALA A 13 -4.08 8.27 -11.66
N GLY A 14 -2.88 7.87 -11.22
CA GLY A 14 -2.36 8.24 -9.91
C GLY A 14 -2.88 7.40 -8.74
N GLN A 15 -3.76 6.43 -8.99
CA GLN A 15 -4.20 5.45 -7.99
C GLN A 15 -3.43 4.14 -8.14
N ALA A 16 -3.37 3.36 -7.06
CA ALA A 16 -2.92 1.98 -7.09
C ALA A 16 -3.77 1.14 -6.15
N ALA A 17 -3.84 -0.16 -6.43
CA ALA A 17 -4.49 -1.14 -5.57
C ALA A 17 -3.49 -2.25 -5.23
N ALA A 18 -3.69 -2.89 -4.07
CA ALA A 18 -2.93 -4.04 -3.66
C ALA A 18 -3.84 -5.02 -2.93
N TYR A 19 -3.41 -6.28 -2.85
CA TYR A 19 -4.15 -7.30 -2.12
C TYR A 19 -4.05 -7.09 -0.60
N TYR A 20 -5.11 -7.50 0.08
CA TYR A 20 -5.14 -7.61 1.53
C TYR A 20 -4.59 -8.98 1.93
N PRO A 21 -3.73 -9.08 2.97
CA PRO A 21 -3.33 -8.05 3.94
C PRO A 21 -1.97 -7.35 3.64
N GLU A 22 -1.40 -7.53 2.46
CA GLU A 22 0.02 -7.26 2.17
C GLU A 22 0.43 -5.78 2.36
N VAL A 23 -0.51 -4.85 2.21
CA VAL A 23 -0.28 -3.40 2.41
C VAL A 23 -0.87 -2.83 3.70
N ASN A 24 -1.42 -3.66 4.59
CA ASN A 24 -1.92 -3.21 5.90
C ASN A 24 -0.91 -2.36 6.69
N PRO A 25 0.41 -2.64 6.66
CA PRO A 25 1.38 -1.78 7.36
C PRO A 25 1.42 -0.32 6.87
N LEU A 26 0.78 0.02 5.75
CA LEU A 26 0.66 1.39 5.26
C LEU A 26 -0.58 2.12 5.80
N VAL A 27 -1.54 1.41 6.41
CA VAL A 27 -2.77 2.01 6.94
C VAL A 27 -2.43 2.83 8.19
N PRO A 28 -2.80 4.12 8.23
CA PRO A 28 -2.52 4.98 9.38
C PRO A 28 -3.43 4.59 10.56
N LEU A 29 -2.84 4.16 11.67
CA LEU A 29 -3.60 3.78 12.86
C LEU A 29 -4.11 4.99 13.66
N GLU A 30 -3.45 6.13 13.52
CA GLU A 30 -3.82 7.39 14.20
C GLU A 30 -4.91 8.18 13.49
N SER A 31 -5.21 7.82 12.23
CA SER A 31 -6.30 8.43 11.46
C SER A 31 -7.47 7.46 11.43
N VAL A 32 -8.56 7.82 12.11
CA VAL A 32 -9.76 6.99 12.22
C VAL A 32 -10.99 7.75 11.75
N GLY A 33 -12.00 7.02 11.26
CA GLY A 33 -13.28 7.62 10.90
C GLY A 33 -14.09 8.03 12.13
N ASP A 34 -14.76 9.17 12.04
CA ASP A 34 -15.61 9.71 13.11
C ASP A 34 -16.67 8.68 13.55
N GLY A 35 -16.74 8.42 14.86
CA GLY A 35 -17.74 7.54 15.47
C GLY A 35 -17.53 6.03 15.27
N SER A 36 -16.53 5.58 14.50
CA SER A 36 -16.26 4.14 14.28
C SER A 36 -14.94 3.64 14.88
N SER A 37 -14.00 4.54 15.18
CA SER A 37 -12.62 4.21 15.55
C SER A 37 -11.91 3.29 14.54
N THR A 38 -12.42 3.18 13.32
CA THR A 38 -11.85 2.34 12.27
C THR A 38 -10.79 3.13 11.51
N PRO A 39 -9.57 2.59 11.32
CA PRO A 39 -8.52 3.27 10.57
C PRO A 39 -8.92 3.63 9.14
N THR A 40 -8.44 4.78 8.65
CA THR A 40 -8.68 5.26 7.29
C THR A 40 -7.87 4.45 6.27
N SER A 41 -8.48 3.42 5.68
CA SER A 41 -7.79 2.47 4.79
C SER A 41 -8.04 2.65 3.29
N LYS A 42 -9.08 3.39 2.89
CA LYS A 42 -9.48 3.54 1.47
C LYS A 42 -8.80 4.71 0.75
N PHE A 43 -8.09 5.57 1.49
CA PHE A 43 -7.41 6.73 0.93
C PHE A 43 -6.11 6.97 1.70
N VAL A 44 -5.06 6.27 1.27
CA VAL A 44 -3.72 6.37 1.86
C VAL A 44 -2.78 6.89 0.79
N ALA A 45 -2.07 7.98 1.07
CA ALA A 45 -1.04 8.50 0.18
C ALA A 45 0.14 7.52 0.15
N ILE A 46 0.57 7.14 -1.05
CA ILE A 46 1.64 6.16 -1.26
C ILE A 46 2.66 6.67 -2.28
N ARG A 47 3.88 6.15 -2.19
CA ARG A 47 4.93 6.34 -3.20
C ARG A 47 5.45 4.99 -3.64
N LEU A 48 5.61 4.85 -4.95
CA LEU A 48 6.20 3.66 -5.55
C LEU A 48 7.69 3.90 -5.79
N GLU A 49 8.50 2.92 -5.42
CA GLU A 49 9.94 2.94 -5.63
C GLU A 49 10.34 1.62 -6.27
N ARG A 50 11.29 1.68 -7.21
CA ARG A 50 11.86 0.47 -7.79
C ARG A 50 12.46 -0.35 -6.65
N SER A 51 12.03 -1.61 -6.53
CA SER A 51 12.61 -2.50 -5.53
C SER A 51 14.10 -2.67 -5.83
N ALA A 52 14.94 -2.39 -4.84
CA ALA A 52 16.31 -2.87 -4.87
C ALA A 52 16.29 -4.39 -4.76
N GLU A 53 17.14 -5.05 -5.54
CA GLU A 53 17.35 -6.49 -5.40
C GLU A 53 17.88 -6.75 -3.98
N SER A 54 17.16 -7.56 -3.21
CA SER A 54 17.66 -7.98 -1.91
C SER A 54 18.78 -8.96 -2.24
N ALA A 55 20.04 -8.54 -2.03
CA ALA A 55 21.21 -9.38 -2.25
C ALA A 55 20.94 -10.75 -1.64
N ARG A 56 20.78 -11.77 -2.49
CA ARG A 56 20.61 -13.15 -2.02
C ARG A 56 21.89 -13.51 -1.29
N ILE A 57 21.78 -13.80 0.00
CA ILE A 57 22.83 -14.53 0.71
C ILE A 57 22.74 -15.95 0.13
N ILE A 58 23.68 -16.26 -0.76
CA ILE A 58 23.96 -17.64 -1.20
C ILE A 58 24.74 -18.38 -0.12
#